data_AF-A0A5P9ETT1-F1
#
_entry.id   AF-A0A5P9ETT1-F1
#
_cell.length_a   1.000
_cell.length_b   1.000
_cell.length_c   1.000
_cell.angle_alpha   90.00
_cell.angle_beta   90.00
_cell.angle_gamma   90.00
#
_symmetry.space_group_name_H-M   'P 1'
#
loop_
_entity.id
_entity.type
_entity.pdbx_description
1 polymer ?
#
loop_
_entity_poly.entity_id
_entity_poly.type
_entity_poly.pdbx_seq_one_letter_code
_entity_poly.pdbx_strand_id
1 'polypeptide(L)'
;MGLKKLSPREMKAMESFEKYGRVSREQLDRATRSSNSPDIIFQLRKKGYPIKTYPVPHIDAYGKKGVHGDYEAMPEALDAFYSLREAANDAVHGEAKSNET
;
A
#
# COMPACT_ATOMS: atom_id res chain seq x y z
N MET A 1 -18.11 1.94 -2.62
CA MET A 1 -17.36 0.68 -2.83
C MET A 1 -16.78 0.29 -1.48
N GLY A 2 -17.08 -0.91 -0.97
CA GLY A 2 -16.52 -1.38 0.31
C GLY A 2 -15.02 -1.68 0.20
N LEU A 3 -14.30 -1.48 1.30
CA LEU A 3 -12.87 -1.81 1.41
C LEU A 3 -12.68 -3.30 1.16
N LYS A 4 -11.80 -3.65 0.21
CA LYS A 4 -11.53 -5.03 -0.17
C LYS A 4 -10.24 -5.53 0.46
N LYS A 5 -10.20 -6.83 0.76
CA LYS A 5 -9.04 -7.51 1.34
C LYS A 5 -7.76 -7.23 0.53
N LEU A 6 -6.69 -6.91 1.25
CA LEU A 6 -5.36 -6.71 0.70
C LEU A 6 -4.63 -8.05 0.54
N SER A 7 -3.91 -8.20 -0.56
CA SER A 7 -2.93 -9.26 -0.77
C SER A 7 -1.65 -8.96 0.03
N PRO A 8 -0.74 -9.94 0.22
CA PRO A 8 0.52 -9.73 0.93
C PRO A 8 1.36 -8.57 0.36
N ARG A 9 1.40 -8.41 -0.97
CA ARG A 9 2.16 -7.32 -1.61
C ARG A 9 1.53 -5.96 -1.36
N GLU A 10 0.21 -5.87 -1.42
CA GLU A 10 -0.51 -4.63 -1.14
C GLU A 10 -0.41 -4.24 0.34
N MET A 11 -0.40 -5.22 1.26
CA MET A 11 -0.09 -4.95 2.67
C MET A 11 1.30 -4.36 2.84
N LYS A 12 2.33 -4.92 2.17
CA LYS A 12 3.68 -4.34 2.19
C LYS A 12 3.77 -2.94 1.61
N ALA A 13 2.95 -2.63 0.61
CA ALA A 13 2.81 -1.27 0.10
C ALA A 13 2.24 -0.33 1.16
N MET A 14 1.12 -0.71 1.82
CA MET A 14 0.50 0.10 2.87
C MET A 14 1.42 0.30 4.08
N GLU A 15 2.13 -0.73 4.55
CA GLU A 15 3.15 -0.61 5.59
C GLU A 15 4.27 0.38 5.20
N SER A 16 4.62 0.44 3.91
CA SER A 16 5.62 1.40 3.44
C SER A 16 5.10 2.83 3.51
N PHE A 17 3.83 3.06 3.17
CA PHE A 17 3.21 4.38 3.32
C PHE A 17 3.07 4.79 4.78
N GLU A 18 2.65 3.88 5.66
CA GLU A 18 2.62 4.12 7.12
C GLU A 18 4.00 4.53 7.64
N LYS A 19 5.05 3.84 7.21
CA LYS A 19 6.42 4.06 7.72
C LYS A 19 7.10 5.31 7.18
N TYR A 20 6.89 5.63 5.91
CA TYR A 20 7.68 6.66 5.20
C TYR A 20 6.84 7.84 4.70
N GLY A 21 5.51 7.75 4.78
CA GLY A 21 4.57 8.69 4.18
C GLY A 21 4.62 8.61 2.65
N ARG A 22 5.52 9.40 2.06
CA ARG A 22 5.76 9.44 0.62
C ARG A 22 6.87 8.49 0.21
N VAL A 23 6.60 7.64 -0.79
CA VAL A 23 7.47 6.54 -1.20
C VAL A 23 7.69 6.61 -2.72
N SER A 24 8.94 6.59 -3.17
CA SER A 24 9.23 6.52 -4.61
C SER A 24 8.84 5.17 -5.21
N ARG A 25 8.67 5.11 -6.52
CA ARG A 25 8.48 3.85 -7.26
C ARG A 25 9.52 2.80 -6.89
N GLU A 26 10.81 3.15 -6.91
CA GLU A 26 11.90 2.21 -6.68
C GLU A 26 11.88 1.69 -5.24
N GLN A 27 11.57 2.55 -4.27
CA GLN A 27 11.43 2.13 -2.88
C GLN A 27 10.24 1.20 -2.70
N LEU A 28 9.12 1.48 -3.37
CA LEU A 28 7.92 0.65 -3.32
C LEU A 28 8.13 -0.71 -4.01
N ASP A 29 8.82 -0.72 -5.15
CA ASP A 29 9.24 -1.93 -5.86
C ASP A 29 10.07 -2.84 -4.94
N ARG A 30 11.06 -2.28 -4.23
CA ARG A 30 11.87 -3.02 -3.25
C ARG A 30 11.03 -3.57 -2.10
N ALA A 31 10.17 -2.74 -1.50
CA ALA A 31 9.35 -3.15 -0.36
C ALA A 31 8.36 -4.27 -0.71
N THR A 32 7.77 -4.19 -1.91
CA THR A 32 6.76 -5.16 -2.37
C THR A 32 7.36 -6.36 -3.12
N ARG A 33 8.69 -6.38 -3.29
CA ARG A 33 9.42 -7.36 -4.13
C ARG A 33 8.78 -7.46 -5.52
N SER A 34 8.50 -6.32 -6.12
CA SER A 34 7.89 -6.15 -7.45
C SER A 34 8.80 -5.30 -8.34
N SER A 35 8.63 -5.41 -9.66
CA SER A 35 9.21 -4.49 -10.65
C SER A 35 8.16 -3.55 -11.26
N ASN A 36 6.90 -3.70 -10.85
CA ASN A 36 5.75 -2.98 -11.39
C ASN A 36 4.82 -2.47 -10.28
N SER A 37 5.37 -1.73 -9.33
CA SER A 37 4.58 -1.02 -8.32
C SER A 37 3.46 -0.12 -8.87
N PRO A 38 3.51 0.47 -10.09
CA PRO A 38 2.35 1.14 -10.67
C PRO A 38 1.08 0.27 -10.74
N ASP A 39 1.21 -1.04 -11.01
CA ASP A 39 0.07 -1.97 -10.98
C ASP A 39 -0.46 -2.14 -9.55
N ILE A 40 0.41 -2.26 -8.55
CA ILE A 40 0.00 -2.33 -7.13
C ILE A 40 -0.80 -1.09 -6.73
N ILE A 41 -0.35 0.11 -7.14
CA ILE A 41 -1.08 1.36 -6.90
C ILE A 41 -2.45 1.34 -7.57
N PHE A 42 -2.53 0.86 -8.81
CA PHE A 42 -3.79 0.72 -9.53
C PHE A 42 -4.75 -0.23 -8.81
N GLN A 43 -4.28 -1.40 -8.34
CA GLN A 43 -5.10 -2.35 -7.60
C GLN A 43 -5.58 -1.77 -6.26
N LEU A 44 -4.71 -1.08 -5.51
CA LEU A 44 -5.07 -0.41 -4.26
C LEU A 44 -6.21 0.61 -4.48
N ARG A 45 -6.09 1.46 -5.49
CA ARG A 45 -7.15 2.42 -5.86
C ARG A 45 -8.46 1.72 -6.22
N LYS A 46 -8.39 0.65 -7.01
CA LYS A 46 -9.56 -0.17 -7.37
C LYS A 46 -10.23 -0.82 -6.16
N LYS A 47 -9.47 -1.07 -5.09
CA LYS A 47 -9.96 -1.61 -3.81
C LYS A 47 -10.47 -0.54 -2.85
N GLY A 48 -10.43 0.74 -3.24
CA GLY A 48 -10.93 1.85 -2.43
C GLY A 48 -9.88 2.47 -1.51
N TYR A 49 -8.60 2.19 -1.69
CA TYR A 49 -7.51 2.84 -0.96
C TYR A 49 -7.01 4.04 -1.79
N PRO A 50 -7.38 5.29 -1.45
CA PRO A 50 -6.92 6.46 -2.19
C PRO A 50 -5.41 6.68 -2.02
N ILE A 51 -4.68 6.52 -3.12
CA ILE A 51 -3.23 6.79 -3.19
C ILE A 51 -3.00 7.96 -4.14
N LYS A 52 -2.28 8.99 -3.68
CA LYS A 52 -1.87 10.13 -4.50
C LYS A 52 -0.58 9.80 -5.26
N THR A 53 -0.46 10.32 -6.48
CA THR A 53 0.77 10.21 -7.28
C THR A 53 1.33 11.58 -7.53
N TYR A 54 2.63 11.73 -7.30
CA TYR A 54 3.40 12.92 -7.63
C TYR A 54 4.36 12.56 -8.75
N PRO A 55 4.24 13.17 -9.95
CA PRO A 55 5.19 12.95 -11.02
C PRO A 55 6.53 13.61 -10.68
N VAL A 56 7.60 12.84 -10.78
CA VAL A 56 8.98 13.28 -10.56
C VAL A 56 9.75 13.17 -11.88
N PRO A 57 10.14 14.30 -12.49
CA PRO A 57 10.94 14.28 -13.71
C PRO A 57 12.36 13.78 -13.40
N HIS A 58 12.93 13.02 -14.32
CA HIS A 58 14.33 12.57 -14.24
C HIS A 58 14.95 12.50 -15.64
N ILE A 59 16.27 12.38 -15.66
CA ILE A 59 17.04 12.08 -16.87
C ILE A 59 17.67 10.72 -16.65
N ASP A 60 17.49 9.79 -17.59
CA ASP A 60 18.08 8.46 -17.50
C ASP A 60 19.57 8.45 -17.90
N ALA A 61 20.21 7.29 -17.77
CA ALA A 61 21.63 7.13 -18.09
C ALA A 61 21.98 7.40 -19.56
N TYR A 62 20.99 7.43 -20.45
CA TYR A 62 21.14 7.70 -21.88
C TYR A 62 20.78 9.16 -22.22
N GLY A 63 20.55 10.01 -21.22
CA GLY A 63 20.19 11.42 -21.41
C GLY A 63 18.73 11.65 -21.80
N LYS A 64 17.88 10.61 -21.75
CA LYS A 64 16.46 10.73 -22.10
C LYS A 64 15.67 11.24 -20.89
N LYS A 65 14.83 12.23 -21.14
CA LYS A 65 13.88 12.74 -20.13
C LYS A 65 12.78 11.71 -19.87
N GLY A 66 12.57 11.40 -18.61
CA GLY A 66 11.52 10.49 -18.13
C GLY A 66 10.78 11.09 -16.93
N VAL A 67 9.72 10.40 -16.51
CA VAL A 67 8.96 10.72 -15.30
C VAL A 67 8.73 9.42 -14.53
N HIS A 68 9.02 9.41 -13.24
CA HIS A 68 8.58 8.34 -12.34
C HIS A 68 7.55 8.90 -11.35
N GLY A 69 6.83 8.02 -10.66
CA GLY A 69 5.85 8.40 -9.65
C GLY A 69 6.42 8.23 -8.25
N ASP A 70 6.23 9.25 -7.42
CA ASP A 70 6.18 9.07 -5.97
C ASP A 70 4.73 8.89 -5.54
N TYR A 71 4.53 8.10 -4.50
CA TYR A 71 3.22 7.69 -4.03
C TYR A 71 3.05 8.01 -2.57
N GLU A 72 1.85 8.41 -2.18
CA GLU A 72 1.49 8.70 -0.80
C GLU A 72 0.08 8.19 -0.55
N ALA A 73 -0.10 7.41 0.51
CA ALA A 73 -1.44 7.03 0.94
C ALA A 73 -2.12 8.26 1.56
N MET A 74 -3.34 8.54 1.11
CA MET A 74 -4.15 9.57 1.77
C MET A 74 -4.56 9.10 3.17
N PRO A 75 -4.87 10.00 4.11
CA PRO A 75 -5.26 9.63 5.47
C PRO A 75 -6.38 8.57 5.51
N GLU A 76 -7.39 8.70 4.64
CA GLU A 76 -8.53 7.78 4.58
C GLU A 76 -8.11 6.37 4.17
N ALA A 77 -7.03 6.22 3.39
CA ALA A 77 -6.47 4.92 3.03
C ALA A 77 -5.75 4.27 4.22
N LEU A 78 -5.06 5.07 5.04
CA LEU A 78 -4.37 4.59 6.24
C LEU A 78 -5.37 4.21 7.33
N ASP A 79 -6.40 5.01 7.56
CA ASP A 79 -7.48 4.70 8.50
C ASP A 79 -8.15 3.36 8.14
N ALA A 80 -8.50 3.19 6.85
CA ALA A 80 -9.02 1.94 6.32
C ALA A 80 -8.07 0.74 6.51
N PHE A 81 -6.77 0.97 6.40
CA PHE A 81 -5.76 -0.06 6.62
C PHE A 81 -5.65 -0.45 8.10
N TYR A 82 -5.70 0.53 9.02
CA TYR A 82 -5.69 0.27 10.46
C TYR A 82 -6.91 -0.51 10.92
N SER A 83 -8.11 -0.12 10.51
CA SER A 83 -9.32 -0.87 10.84
C SER A 83 -9.29 -2.31 10.33
N LEU A 84 -8.70 -2.56 9.16
CA LEU A 84 -8.51 -3.91 8.64
C LEU A 84 -7.53 -4.72 9.49
N ARG A 85 -6.43 -4.10 9.94
CA ARG A 85 -5.39 -4.73 10.78
C ARG A 85 -5.93 -5.07 12.17
N GLU A 86 -6.69 -4.17 12.78
CA GLU A 86 -7.37 -4.39 14.06
C GLU A 86 -8.36 -5.55 13.97
N ALA A 87 -9.25 -5.55 12.97
CA ALA A 87 -10.21 -6.63 12.76
C ALA A 87 -9.53 -7.99 12.53
N ALA A 88 -8.37 -8.01 11.87
CA ALA A 88 -7.59 -9.24 11.70
C ALA A 88 -6.97 -9.73 13.01
N ASN A 89 -6.47 -8.83 13.86
CA ASN A 89 -5.94 -9.18 15.18
C ASN A 89 -7.04 -9.69 16.12
N ASP A 90 -8.21 -9.04 16.12
CA ASP A 90 -9.36 -9.47 16.92
C ASP A 90 -9.87 -10.85 16.52
N ALA A 91 -9.85 -11.18 15.22
CA ALA A 91 -10.20 -12.53 14.77
C ALA A 91 -9.22 -13.60 15.29
N VAL A 92 -7.91 -13.29 15.30
CA VAL A 92 -6.86 -14.20 15.79
C VAL A 92 -6.95 -14.41 17.31
N HIS A 93 -7.33 -13.38 18.08
CA HIS A 93 -7.41 -13.44 19.54
C HIS A 93 -8.82 -13.76 20.08
N GLY A 94 -9.87 -13.56 19.29
CA GLY A 94 -11.27 -13.82 19.66
C GLY A 94 -11.67 -15.29 19.58
N GLU A 95 -11.04 -16.09 18.72
CA GLU A 95 -11.27 -17.55 18.67
C GLU A 95 -10.73 -18.27 19.91
N ALA A 96 -9.80 -17.67 20.67
CA ALA A 96 -9.22 -18.28 21.86
C ALA A 96 -10.17 -18.31 23.09
N LYS A 97 -11.34 -17.66 23.04
CA LYS A 97 -12.27 -17.58 24.18
C LYS A 97 -13.53 -18.46 24.08
N SER A 98 -13.63 -19.32 23.06
CA SER A 98 -14.88 -20.05 22.78
C SER A 98 -14.85 -21.54 23.14
N ASN A 99 -13.78 -22.05 23.73
CA ASN A 99 -13.62 -23.49 24.06
C ASN A 99 -13.48 -23.77 25.58
N GLU A 100 -14.11 -22.94 26.41
CA GLU A 100 -14.31 -23.24 27.83
C GLU A 100 -15.78 -23.00 28.20
N THR A 101 -16.65 -23.95 27.85
CA THR A 101 -17.90 -24.19 28.60
C THR A 101 -18.30 -25.65 28.48
#